data_AF-A0A9D2N0S8-F1
#
_entry.id   AF-A0A9D2N0S8-F1
#
_cell.length_a   1.000
_cell.length_b   1.000
_cell.length_c   1.000
_cell.angle_alpha   90.00
_cell.angle_beta   90.00
_cell.angle_gamma   90.00
#
_symmetry.space_group_name_H-M   'P 1'
#
loop_
_entity.id
_entity.type
_entity.pdbx_description
1 polymer ?
#
loop_
_entity_poly.entity_id
_entity_poly.type
_entity_poly.pdbx_seq_one_letter_code
_entity_poly.pdbx_strand_id
1 'polypeptide(L)'
;MRDITLCHPRLQELAGKLLRECSAQGLAIQIGETLRTVEEQDALYAQGRTEPGNIVTNAPGSSYSSYHQWGTAFDFFRNDGKGAYYDSDGFFARVGAIGVPLGLEWGGNWKNPVDKPHFQLPDWGSTTAGIKKLYKTPEEFMKSWARKTAGWVKNANGWWYRREDGSYPFDKWCVINRHWYLFNKDGYMCTSWHRWNGSRCDPEDGSGDWYYFDPTEGGPLEGACWHSRENGSMEIWEVDLEDKI
;
A
#
# COMPACT_ATOMS: atom_id res chain seq x y z
N MET A 1 -17.80 9.02 9.70
CA MET A 1 -16.47 8.78 9.12
C MET A 1 -16.52 7.39 8.53
N ARG A 2 -16.29 7.25 7.23
CA ARG A 2 -16.28 5.93 6.58
C ARG A 2 -14.89 5.31 6.66
N ASP A 3 -14.86 3.99 6.66
CA ASP A 3 -13.64 3.20 6.83
C ASP A 3 -12.79 3.26 5.55
N ILE A 4 -11.59 3.83 5.65
CA ILE A 4 -10.63 3.90 4.53
C ILE A 4 -10.01 2.54 4.24
N THR A 5 -10.03 1.60 5.18
CA THR A 5 -9.42 0.26 5.02
C THR A 5 -10.19 -0.63 4.04
N LEU A 6 -11.39 -0.20 3.63
CA LEU A 6 -12.18 -0.84 2.58
C LEU A 6 -11.79 -0.39 1.15
N CYS A 7 -10.95 0.64 1.02
CA CYS A 7 -10.46 1.12 -0.28
C CYS A 7 -9.23 0.34 -0.77
N HIS A 8 -8.82 0.59 -2.02
CA HIS A 8 -7.62 0.01 -2.61
C HIS A 8 -6.38 0.24 -1.72
N PRO A 9 -5.51 -0.77 -1.46
CA PRO A 9 -4.40 -0.64 -0.51
C PRO A 9 -3.50 0.58 -0.73
N ARG A 10 -3.16 0.88 -1.99
CA ARG A 10 -2.40 2.10 -2.33
C ARG A 10 -3.12 3.38 -1.93
N LEU A 11 -4.44 3.44 -2.07
CA LEU A 11 -5.21 4.61 -1.66
C LEU A 11 -5.17 4.79 -0.14
N GLN A 12 -5.22 3.70 0.63
CA GLN A 12 -5.10 3.72 2.09
C GLN A 12 -3.76 4.34 2.53
N GLU A 13 -2.66 3.90 1.91
CA GLU A 13 -1.32 4.41 2.19
C GLU A 13 -1.19 5.90 1.87
N LEU A 14 -1.66 6.31 0.69
CA LEU A 14 -1.61 7.71 0.26
C LEU A 14 -2.51 8.61 1.12
N ALA A 15 -3.70 8.14 1.50
CA ALA A 15 -4.57 8.87 2.44
C ALA A 15 -3.91 9.04 3.81
N GLY A 16 -3.24 8.00 4.32
CA GLY A 16 -2.45 8.07 5.55
C GLY A 16 -1.29 9.06 5.47
N LYS A 17 -0.58 9.10 4.34
CA LYS A 17 0.46 10.12 4.07
C LYS A 17 -0.13 11.53 4.04
N LEU A 18 -1.24 11.73 3.32
CA LEU A 18 -1.93 13.02 3.23
C LEU A 18 -2.33 13.54 4.62
N LEU A 19 -2.92 12.70 5.46
CA LEU A 19 -3.31 13.06 6.84
C LEU A 19 -2.12 13.55 7.66
N ARG A 20 -0.98 12.84 7.58
CA ARG A 20 0.25 13.22 8.30
C ARG A 20 0.82 14.54 7.82
N GLU A 21 0.95 14.71 6.50
CA GLU A 21 1.49 15.93 5.90
C GLU A 21 0.60 17.16 6.14
N CYS A 22 -0.72 16.98 6.05
CA CYS A 22 -1.67 18.04 6.38
C CYS A 22 -1.56 18.44 7.86
N SER A 23 -1.52 17.47 8.77
CA SER A 23 -1.34 17.72 10.21
C SER A 23 -0.04 18.48 10.51
N ALA A 24 1.08 18.09 9.88
CA ALA A 24 2.37 18.77 10.02
C ALA A 24 2.33 20.25 9.56
N GLN A 25 1.42 20.60 8.65
CA GLN A 25 1.21 21.96 8.15
C GLN A 25 0.03 22.69 8.83
N GLY A 26 -0.51 22.13 9.91
CA GLY A 26 -1.65 22.72 10.64
C GLY A 26 -2.97 22.69 9.89
N LEU A 27 -3.12 21.81 8.89
CA LEU A 27 -4.35 21.58 8.14
C LEU A 27 -5.07 20.36 8.73
N ALA A 28 -5.98 20.61 9.68
CA ALA A 28 -6.79 19.54 10.26
C ALA A 28 -7.84 19.07 9.23
N ILE A 29 -7.62 17.89 8.65
CA ILE A 29 -8.58 17.22 7.77
C ILE A 29 -9.05 15.91 8.39
N GLN A 30 -10.20 15.45 7.93
CA GLN A 30 -10.72 14.12 8.24
C GLN A 30 -11.34 13.48 7.00
N ILE A 31 -11.21 12.17 6.86
CA ILE A 31 -11.85 11.42 5.76
C ILE A 31 -13.34 11.27 6.05
N GLY A 32 -14.18 11.70 5.11
CA GLY A 32 -15.63 11.64 5.18
C GLY A 32 -16.18 10.40 4.48
N GLU A 33 -15.99 10.35 3.15
CA GLU A 33 -16.51 9.31 2.26
C GLU A 33 -15.39 8.41 1.73
N THR A 34 -15.67 7.12 1.58
CA THR A 34 -14.70 6.10 1.11
C THR A 34 -15.38 5.15 0.11
N LEU A 35 -15.25 3.82 0.28
CA LEU A 35 -15.95 2.83 -0.53
C LEU A 35 -17.47 2.98 -0.39
N ARG A 36 -18.16 2.95 -1.53
CA ARG A 36 -19.61 3.08 -1.63
C ARG A 36 -20.21 1.91 -2.40
N THR A 37 -21.26 1.28 -1.86
CA THR A 37 -21.97 0.21 -2.56
C THR A 37 -22.88 0.75 -3.67
N VAL A 38 -23.47 -0.14 -4.47
CA VAL A 38 -24.46 0.22 -5.49
C VAL A 38 -25.68 0.86 -4.84
N GLU A 39 -26.19 0.25 -3.77
CA GLU A 39 -27.38 0.69 -3.04
C GLU A 39 -27.15 2.08 -2.43
N GLU A 40 -25.97 2.31 -1.86
CA GLU A 40 -25.61 3.62 -1.31
C GLU A 40 -25.49 4.69 -2.41
N GLN A 41 -24.93 4.33 -3.58
CA GLN A 41 -24.85 5.26 -4.71
C GLN A 41 -26.24 5.57 -5.29
N ASP A 42 -27.14 4.60 -5.36
CA ASP A 42 -28.53 4.81 -5.79
C ASP A 42 -29.31 5.67 -4.80
N ALA A 43 -29.10 5.52 -3.49
CA ALA A 43 -29.70 6.39 -2.48
C ALA A 43 -29.24 7.86 -2.63
N LEU A 44 -27.96 8.11 -2.95
CA LEU A 44 -27.48 9.46 -3.27
C LEU A 44 -28.06 9.99 -4.59
N TYR A 45 -28.20 9.12 -5.60
CA TYR A 45 -28.80 9.50 -6.88
C TYR A 45 -30.28 9.89 -6.74
N ALA A 46 -31.01 9.28 -5.81
CA ALA A 46 -32.41 9.59 -5.51
C ALA A 46 -32.62 11.01 -4.92
N GLN A 47 -31.63 11.58 -4.24
CA GLN A 47 -31.74 12.91 -3.62
C GLN A 47 -31.97 14.01 -4.66
N GLY A 48 -32.95 14.88 -4.38
CA GLY A 48 -33.38 15.94 -5.29
C GLY A 48 -34.12 15.44 -6.52
N ARG A 49 -34.40 14.12 -6.62
CA ARG A 49 -35.15 13.48 -7.71
C ARG A 49 -36.41 12.81 -7.18
N THR A 50 -36.24 11.73 -6.43
CA THR A 50 -37.33 10.95 -5.82
C THR A 50 -37.36 11.10 -4.30
N GLU A 51 -36.27 11.58 -3.69
CA GLU A 51 -36.16 11.89 -2.26
C GLU A 51 -35.83 13.38 -2.06
N PRO A 52 -36.25 14.01 -0.94
CA PRO A 52 -35.87 15.39 -0.62
C PRO A 52 -34.35 15.56 -0.48
N GLY A 53 -33.83 16.73 -0.87
CA GLY A 53 -32.41 17.08 -0.73
C GLY A 53 -31.83 17.73 -1.98
N ASN A 54 -30.56 18.11 -1.90
CA ASN A 54 -29.83 18.62 -3.06
C ASN A 54 -29.35 17.44 -3.93
N ILE A 55 -29.27 17.65 -5.24
CA ILE A 55 -28.61 16.69 -6.12
C ILE A 55 -27.11 16.70 -5.82
N VAL A 56 -26.60 15.58 -5.28
CA VAL A 56 -25.19 15.40 -4.92
C VAL A 56 -24.42 14.51 -5.90
N THR A 57 -25.13 13.81 -6.79
CA THR A 57 -24.54 12.97 -7.84
C THR A 57 -25.44 12.89 -9.06
N ASN A 58 -24.81 12.68 -10.22
CA ASN A 58 -25.47 12.40 -11.49
C ASN A 58 -25.33 10.93 -11.93
N ALA A 59 -24.68 10.08 -11.12
CA ALA A 59 -24.41 8.69 -11.44
C ALA A 59 -25.35 7.73 -10.67
N PRO A 60 -26.17 6.94 -11.38
CA PRO A 60 -26.84 5.77 -10.79
C PRO A 60 -25.81 4.73 -10.36
N GLY A 61 -26.09 3.98 -9.30
CA GLY A 61 -25.24 2.94 -8.76
C GLY A 61 -24.90 1.85 -9.77
N SER A 62 -25.89 1.39 -10.55
CA SER A 62 -25.71 0.37 -11.59
C SER A 62 -24.76 0.78 -12.73
N SER A 63 -24.42 2.07 -12.86
CA SER A 63 -23.53 2.57 -13.92
C SER A 63 -22.04 2.43 -13.61
N TYR A 64 -21.70 2.18 -12.34
CA TYR A 64 -20.33 2.20 -11.82
C TYR A 64 -19.54 3.45 -12.24
N SER A 65 -20.22 4.61 -12.27
CA SER A 65 -19.64 5.87 -12.76
C SER A 65 -19.01 6.73 -11.66
N SER A 66 -19.00 6.24 -10.41
CA SER A 66 -18.33 6.88 -9.27
C SER A 66 -17.09 6.07 -8.87
N TYR A 67 -15.93 6.73 -8.73
CA TYR A 67 -14.70 6.07 -8.25
C TYR A 67 -14.80 5.55 -6.80
N HIS A 68 -15.75 6.07 -6.01
CA HIS A 68 -16.06 5.50 -4.69
C HIS A 68 -16.58 4.07 -4.79
N GLN A 69 -17.30 3.71 -5.86
CA GLN A 69 -17.76 2.33 -6.05
C GLN A 69 -16.61 1.39 -6.39
N TRP A 70 -15.55 1.92 -7.00
CA TRP A 70 -14.32 1.20 -7.29
C TRP A 70 -13.32 1.26 -6.12
N GLY A 71 -13.69 1.80 -4.96
CA GLY A 71 -12.82 1.94 -3.79
C GLY A 71 -11.48 2.63 -4.08
N THR A 72 -11.44 3.51 -5.06
CA THR A 72 -10.22 4.20 -5.54
C THR A 72 -10.30 5.71 -5.35
N ALA A 73 -11.31 6.17 -4.61
CA ALA A 73 -11.49 7.55 -4.20
C ALA A 73 -11.90 7.67 -2.72
N PHE A 74 -11.63 8.83 -2.16
CA PHE A 74 -12.14 9.27 -0.86
C PHE A 74 -12.43 10.76 -0.89
N ASP A 75 -13.39 11.19 -0.07
CA ASP A 75 -13.63 12.59 0.20
C ASP A 75 -13.11 12.95 1.58
N PHE A 76 -12.55 14.15 1.72
CA PHE A 76 -12.16 14.70 3.00
C PHE A 76 -12.93 15.98 3.32
N PHE A 77 -12.95 16.35 4.59
CA PHE A 77 -13.51 17.60 5.04
C PHE A 77 -12.60 18.28 6.08
N ARG A 78 -12.82 19.57 6.26
CA ARG A 78 -12.11 20.41 7.22
C ARG A 78 -12.54 20.10 8.66
N ASN A 79 -11.58 19.88 9.56
CA ASN A 79 -11.84 19.48 10.94
C ASN A 79 -11.15 20.40 11.98
N ASP A 80 -11.15 21.71 11.74
CA ASP A 80 -10.57 22.73 12.65
C ASP A 80 -11.62 23.61 13.33
N GLY A 81 -12.90 23.23 13.26
CA GLY A 81 -14.01 23.97 13.87
C GLY A 81 -14.58 25.14 13.05
N LYS A 82 -13.99 25.50 11.89
CA LYS A 82 -14.53 26.56 11.01
C LYS A 82 -15.70 26.12 10.12
N GLY A 83 -16.04 24.83 10.15
CA GLY A 83 -17.07 24.22 9.31
C GLY A 83 -16.46 23.33 8.22
N ALA A 84 -17.10 22.17 7.99
CA ALA A 84 -16.57 21.08 7.18
C ALA A 84 -16.19 21.47 5.73
N TYR A 85 -16.92 22.42 5.15
CA TYR A 85 -16.75 22.88 3.76
C TYR A 85 -16.43 24.37 3.64
N TYR A 86 -15.98 25.01 4.73
CA TYR A 86 -15.54 26.40 4.68
C TYR A 86 -14.18 26.51 3.97
N ASP A 87 -14.16 27.20 2.82
CA ASP A 87 -13.01 27.29 1.91
C ASP A 87 -12.65 28.73 1.48
N SER A 88 -13.21 29.78 2.09
CA SER A 88 -12.87 31.15 1.67
C SER A 88 -11.41 31.55 1.99
N ASP A 89 -10.71 30.77 2.81
CA ASP A 89 -9.27 30.89 3.08
C ASP A 89 -8.41 29.94 2.23
N GLY A 90 -8.99 29.33 1.19
CA GLY A 90 -8.29 28.41 0.27
C GLY A 90 -7.82 27.12 0.94
N PHE A 91 -8.49 26.67 1.99
CA PHE A 91 -8.14 25.45 2.73
C PHE A 91 -8.01 24.23 1.83
N PHE A 92 -9.01 23.95 0.99
CA PHE A 92 -8.99 22.76 0.13
C PHE A 92 -7.89 22.85 -0.93
N ALA A 93 -7.58 24.05 -1.42
CA ALA A 93 -6.47 24.25 -2.36
C ALA A 93 -5.10 23.93 -1.73
N ARG A 94 -4.91 24.28 -0.45
CA ARG A 94 -3.69 23.91 0.29
C ARG A 94 -3.58 22.40 0.52
N VAL A 95 -4.68 21.73 0.84
CA VAL A 95 -4.71 20.26 0.95
C VAL A 95 -4.46 19.60 -0.41
N GLY A 96 -5.10 20.11 -1.48
CA GLY A 96 -4.88 19.71 -2.87
C GLY A 96 -3.41 19.74 -3.28
N ALA A 97 -2.72 20.84 -2.94
CA ALA A 97 -1.29 21.03 -3.22
C ALA A 97 -0.37 20.02 -2.49
N ILE A 98 -0.83 19.42 -1.39
CA ILE A 98 -0.12 18.35 -0.67
C ILE A 98 -0.43 16.98 -1.31
N GLY A 99 -1.69 16.70 -1.63
CA GLY A 99 -2.11 15.41 -2.16
C GLY A 99 -1.55 15.10 -3.56
N VAL A 100 -1.44 16.11 -4.42
CA VAL A 100 -0.97 15.92 -5.81
C VAL A 100 0.47 15.37 -5.86
N PRO A 101 1.47 15.94 -5.16
CA PRO A 101 2.83 15.37 -5.08
C PRO A 101 2.90 13.96 -4.48
N LEU A 102 1.93 13.56 -3.64
CA LEU A 102 1.86 12.20 -3.09
C LEU A 102 1.39 11.17 -4.13
N GLY A 103 0.95 11.61 -5.32
CA GLY A 103 0.47 10.74 -6.40
C GLY A 103 -1.04 10.53 -6.40
N LEU A 104 -1.80 11.39 -5.71
CA LEU A 104 -3.26 11.46 -5.82
C LEU A 104 -3.68 12.41 -6.93
N GLU A 105 -4.75 12.06 -7.64
CA GLU A 105 -5.49 13.02 -8.46
C GLU A 105 -6.48 13.78 -7.57
N TRP A 106 -6.45 15.12 -7.64
CA TRP A 106 -7.32 15.99 -6.85
C TRP A 106 -8.48 16.54 -7.68
N GLY A 107 -9.72 16.38 -7.22
CA GLY A 107 -10.91 16.86 -7.91
C GLY A 107 -11.01 18.38 -8.02
N GLY A 108 -10.27 19.13 -7.19
CA GLY A 108 -10.15 20.57 -7.32
C GLY A 108 -9.40 21.04 -8.58
N ASN A 109 -8.66 20.16 -9.25
CA ASN A 109 -7.98 20.44 -10.52
C ASN A 109 -8.85 20.18 -11.76
N TRP A 110 -10.06 19.63 -11.59
CA TRP A 110 -10.96 19.35 -12.71
C TRP A 110 -11.54 20.62 -13.31
N LYS A 111 -11.91 20.58 -14.60
CA LYS A 111 -12.52 21.74 -15.28
C LYS A 111 -14.00 21.90 -14.94
N ASN A 112 -14.75 20.80 -14.96
CA ASN A 112 -16.17 20.77 -14.63
C ASN A 112 -16.64 19.31 -14.45
N PRO A 113 -17.33 18.94 -13.35
CA PRO A 113 -17.46 19.73 -12.12
C PRO A 113 -16.13 19.82 -11.36
N VAL A 114 -15.91 20.91 -10.63
CA VAL A 114 -14.79 21.03 -9.69
C VAL A 114 -15.23 20.40 -8.38
N ASP A 115 -14.48 19.42 -7.88
CA ASP A 115 -14.81 18.70 -6.65
C ASP A 115 -13.65 18.76 -5.64
N LYS A 116 -13.61 19.83 -4.86
CA LYS A 116 -12.48 20.14 -3.97
C LYS A 116 -12.29 19.13 -2.81
N PRO A 117 -13.35 18.55 -2.22
CA PRO A 117 -13.23 17.47 -1.23
C PRO A 117 -12.65 16.15 -1.77
N HIS A 118 -12.64 15.93 -3.08
CA HIS A 118 -12.40 14.61 -3.68
C HIS A 118 -10.93 14.36 -4.02
N PHE A 119 -10.43 13.17 -3.67
CA PHE A 119 -9.20 12.60 -4.19
C PHE A 119 -9.41 11.20 -4.74
N GLN A 120 -8.64 10.84 -5.78
CA GLN A 120 -8.64 9.49 -6.36
C GLN A 120 -7.26 9.02 -6.82
N LEU A 121 -7.14 7.72 -7.10
CA LEU A 121 -6.00 7.17 -7.84
C LEU A 121 -6.12 7.55 -9.35
N PRO A 122 -5.03 8.04 -9.99
CA PRO A 122 -5.06 8.52 -11.38
C PRO A 122 -5.05 7.43 -12.45
N ASP A 123 -4.86 6.16 -12.08
CA ASP A 123 -4.42 5.07 -12.96
C ASP A 123 -5.39 4.73 -14.10
N TRP A 124 -6.66 5.11 -13.98
CA TRP A 124 -7.71 4.74 -14.92
C TRP A 124 -8.35 5.92 -15.65
N GLY A 125 -7.69 7.09 -15.58
CA GLY A 125 -8.14 8.34 -16.18
C GLY A 125 -9.12 9.12 -15.31
N SER A 126 -9.59 10.26 -15.81
CA SER A 126 -10.52 11.14 -15.09
C SER A 126 -11.98 10.67 -15.10
N THR A 127 -12.28 9.52 -15.73
CA THR A 127 -13.61 8.90 -15.78
C THR A 127 -13.48 7.39 -15.64
N THR A 128 -14.49 6.73 -15.04
CA THR A 128 -14.44 5.28 -14.80
C THR A 128 -14.48 4.42 -16.08
N ALA A 129 -14.46 5.01 -17.28
CA ALA A 129 -14.41 4.28 -18.54
C ALA A 129 -13.18 3.36 -18.63
N GLY A 130 -12.01 3.82 -18.18
CA GLY A 130 -10.78 3.03 -18.20
C GLY A 130 -10.87 1.79 -17.32
N ILE A 131 -11.29 1.95 -16.06
CA ILE A 131 -11.39 0.85 -15.10
C ILE A 131 -12.51 -0.14 -15.48
N LYS A 132 -13.65 0.36 -16.00
CA LYS A 132 -14.73 -0.47 -16.56
C LYS A 132 -14.26 -1.33 -17.72
N LYS A 133 -13.42 -0.79 -18.62
CA LYS A 133 -12.90 -1.54 -19.77
C LYS A 133 -12.02 -2.72 -19.33
N LEU A 134 -11.25 -2.56 -18.26
CA LEU A 134 -10.32 -3.58 -17.78
C LEU A 134 -10.99 -4.66 -16.92
N TYR A 135 -11.81 -4.25 -15.96
CA TYR A 135 -12.32 -5.15 -14.92
C TYR A 135 -13.82 -5.43 -15.00
N LYS A 136 -14.57 -4.67 -15.82
CA LYS A 136 -16.02 -4.75 -16.00
C LYS A 136 -16.84 -4.32 -14.77
N THR A 137 -16.56 -4.88 -13.59
CA THR A 137 -17.27 -4.54 -12.34
C THR A 137 -16.31 -4.21 -11.19
N PRO A 138 -16.77 -3.46 -10.17
CA PRO A 138 -15.97 -3.21 -8.97
C PRO A 138 -15.54 -4.48 -8.24
N GLU A 139 -16.38 -5.51 -8.19
CA GLU A 139 -16.08 -6.77 -7.50
C GLU A 139 -14.89 -7.49 -8.15
N GLU A 140 -14.87 -7.58 -9.49
CA GLU A 140 -13.75 -8.16 -10.22
C GLU A 140 -12.46 -7.33 -10.05
N PHE A 141 -12.60 -6.02 -9.98
CA PHE A 141 -11.47 -5.15 -9.65
C PHE A 141 -10.96 -5.40 -8.23
N MET A 142 -11.83 -5.48 -7.23
CA MET A 142 -11.46 -5.72 -5.83
C MET A 142 -10.80 -7.09 -5.62
N LYS A 143 -11.22 -8.12 -6.36
CA LYS A 143 -10.52 -9.42 -6.37
C LYS A 143 -9.08 -9.30 -6.87
N SER A 144 -8.80 -8.33 -7.74
CA SER A 144 -7.43 -8.07 -8.23
C SER A 144 -6.56 -7.32 -7.22
N TRP A 145 -7.13 -6.76 -6.15
CA TRP A 145 -6.39 -5.99 -5.14
C TRP A 145 -5.45 -6.82 -4.28
N ALA A 146 -5.40 -8.14 -4.50
CA ALA A 146 -4.59 -9.10 -3.78
C ALA A 146 -3.35 -8.41 -3.20
N ARG A 147 -3.49 -8.04 -1.92
CA ARG A 147 -2.47 -7.32 -1.17
C ARG A 147 -1.24 -8.17 -1.34
N LYS A 148 -0.19 -7.61 -1.94
CA LYS A 148 1.10 -8.29 -2.01
C LYS A 148 1.51 -8.53 -0.56
N THR A 149 1.16 -9.69 -0.01
CA THR A 149 1.45 -10.03 1.38
C THR A 149 2.95 -9.99 1.56
N ALA A 150 3.40 -9.38 2.65
CA ALA A 150 4.77 -9.56 3.07
C ALA A 150 5.02 -11.05 3.30
N GLY A 151 6.19 -11.53 2.92
CA GLY A 151 6.53 -12.93 3.04
C GLY A 151 7.44 -13.45 1.95
N TRP A 152 7.71 -14.74 2.07
CA TRP A 152 8.52 -15.51 1.13
C TRP A 152 7.85 -15.66 -0.23
N VAL A 153 8.62 -15.42 -1.29
CA VAL A 153 8.21 -15.59 -2.68
C VAL A 153 9.26 -16.43 -3.40
N LYS A 154 8.85 -17.56 -4.02
CA LYS A 154 9.72 -18.40 -4.86
C LYS A 154 9.49 -18.07 -6.33
N ASN A 155 10.56 -17.89 -7.11
CA ASN A 155 10.53 -17.88 -8.56
C ASN A 155 11.64 -18.78 -9.13
N ALA A 156 11.86 -18.74 -10.45
CA ALA A 156 12.86 -19.57 -11.13
C ALA A 156 14.31 -19.37 -10.65
N ASN A 157 14.62 -18.21 -10.05
CA ASN A 157 15.96 -17.89 -9.56
C ASN A 157 16.15 -18.25 -8.07
N GLY A 158 15.06 -18.51 -7.35
CA GLY A 158 15.10 -18.87 -5.93
C GLY A 158 14.07 -18.14 -5.07
N TRP A 159 14.28 -18.21 -3.76
CA TRP A 159 13.48 -17.53 -2.75
C TRP A 159 13.96 -16.10 -2.53
N TRP A 160 13.03 -15.16 -2.42
CA TRP A 160 13.28 -13.80 -1.96
C TRP A 160 12.17 -13.40 -0.98
N TYR A 161 12.42 -12.37 -0.17
CA TYR A 161 11.44 -11.89 0.79
C TYR A 161 10.84 -10.55 0.35
N ARG A 162 9.52 -10.49 0.24
CA ARG A 162 8.80 -9.26 -0.07
C ARG A 162 8.35 -8.60 1.22
N ARG A 163 8.63 -7.31 1.40
CA ARG A 163 8.11 -6.48 2.49
C ARG A 163 6.70 -6.00 2.18
N GLU A 164 6.04 -5.42 3.18
CA GLU A 164 4.67 -4.89 3.01
C GLU A 164 4.59 -3.77 1.97
N ASP A 165 5.64 -2.95 1.84
CA ASP A 165 5.75 -1.88 0.85
C ASP A 165 6.13 -2.38 -0.56
N GLY A 166 6.34 -3.69 -0.72
CA GLY A 166 6.74 -4.33 -1.97
C GLY A 166 8.24 -4.32 -2.26
N SER A 167 9.06 -3.63 -1.45
CA SER A 167 10.52 -3.72 -1.53
C SER A 167 11.04 -5.03 -0.94
N TYR A 168 12.34 -5.29 -1.08
CA TYR A 168 12.97 -6.56 -0.67
C TYR A 168 14.40 -6.31 -0.17
N PRO A 169 14.91 -7.14 0.76
CA PRO A 169 16.30 -7.08 1.21
C PRO A 169 17.27 -7.55 0.12
N PHE A 170 18.46 -6.94 0.06
CA PHE A 170 19.60 -7.36 -0.75
C PHE A 170 20.90 -6.95 -0.03
N ASP A 171 21.97 -7.72 -0.21
CA ASP A 171 23.26 -7.56 0.50
C ASP A 171 23.07 -7.29 2.01
N LYS A 172 22.27 -8.12 2.69
CA LYS A 172 21.91 -7.88 4.08
C LYS A 172 21.45 -9.14 4.81
N TRP A 173 21.74 -9.17 6.10
CA TRP A 173 21.17 -10.10 7.08
C TRP A 173 19.79 -9.65 7.55
N CYS A 174 18.84 -10.58 7.56
CA CYS A 174 17.51 -10.38 8.13
C CYS A 174 17.18 -11.48 9.14
N VAL A 175 16.43 -11.13 10.18
CA VAL A 175 15.74 -12.10 11.04
C VAL A 175 14.31 -12.25 10.54
N ILE A 176 13.90 -13.47 10.21
CA ILE A 176 12.54 -13.78 9.75
C ILE A 176 12.09 -15.05 10.46
N ASN A 177 10.92 -15.04 11.10
CA ASN A 177 10.40 -16.15 11.88
C ASN A 177 11.43 -16.71 12.87
N ARG A 178 12.14 -15.82 13.61
CA ARG A 178 13.18 -16.18 14.59
C ARG A 178 14.45 -16.84 14.03
N HIS A 179 14.69 -16.77 12.72
CA HIS A 179 15.89 -17.36 12.11
C HIS A 179 16.65 -16.32 11.27
N TRP A 180 17.98 -16.45 11.22
CA TRP A 180 18.82 -15.59 10.40
C TRP A 180 18.88 -16.07 8.95
N TYR A 181 18.70 -15.13 8.03
CA TYR A 181 18.84 -15.31 6.59
C TYR A 181 19.77 -14.24 6.01
N LEU A 182 20.59 -14.62 5.03
CA LEU A 182 21.39 -13.68 4.23
C LEU A 182 20.78 -13.56 2.84
N PHE A 183 20.63 -12.33 2.36
CA PHE A 183 20.22 -12.04 0.99
C PHE A 183 21.41 -11.55 0.18
N ASN A 184 21.58 -12.10 -1.01
CA ASN A 184 22.66 -11.73 -1.93
C ASN A 184 22.41 -10.34 -2.57
N LYS A 185 23.35 -9.89 -3.41
CA LYS A 185 23.29 -8.61 -4.11
C LYS A 185 22.04 -8.40 -5.00
N ASP A 186 21.42 -9.49 -5.43
CA ASP A 186 20.23 -9.49 -6.29
C ASP A 186 18.93 -9.66 -5.48
N GLY A 187 19.04 -9.83 -4.16
CA GLY A 187 17.91 -9.94 -3.23
C GLY A 187 17.35 -11.35 -3.05
N TYR A 188 18.09 -12.37 -3.48
CA TYR A 188 17.74 -13.77 -3.25
C TYR A 188 18.38 -14.30 -1.99
N MET A 189 17.63 -15.12 -1.26
CA MET A 189 18.08 -15.82 -0.07
C MET A 189 19.20 -16.80 -0.42
N CYS A 190 20.27 -16.76 0.35
CA CYS A 190 21.42 -17.66 0.24
C CYS A 190 21.10 -19.08 0.72
N THR A 191 21.72 -20.07 0.09
CA THR A 191 21.74 -21.48 0.52
C THR A 191 23.17 -22.02 0.39
N SER A 192 23.55 -23.01 1.19
CA SER A 192 24.94 -23.50 1.26
C SER A 192 25.93 -22.42 1.75
N TRP A 193 27.19 -22.49 1.33
CA TRP A 193 28.27 -21.60 1.78
C TRP A 193 28.26 -20.25 1.07
N HIS A 194 28.28 -19.16 1.84
CA HIS A 194 28.45 -17.80 1.35
C HIS A 194 29.35 -16.97 2.29
N ARG A 195 29.99 -15.93 1.76
CA ARG A 195 30.81 -14.98 2.55
C ARG A 195 30.07 -13.69 2.85
N TRP A 196 30.33 -13.14 4.03
CA TRP A 196 29.83 -11.81 4.40
C TRP A 196 30.95 -10.96 5.00
N ASN A 197 31.18 -9.77 4.46
CA ASN A 197 32.24 -8.87 4.91
C ASN A 197 31.77 -7.70 5.78
N GLY A 198 30.53 -7.75 6.28
CA GLY A 198 29.90 -6.64 7.00
C GLY A 198 29.08 -5.69 6.11
N SER A 199 29.19 -5.81 4.78
CA SER A 199 28.46 -4.95 3.84
C SER A 199 27.92 -5.65 2.59
N ARG A 200 28.56 -6.73 2.12
CA ARG A 200 28.19 -7.43 0.89
C ARG A 200 28.28 -8.94 1.07
N CYS A 201 27.37 -9.64 0.40
CA CYS A 201 27.42 -11.09 0.21
C CYS A 201 28.39 -11.42 -0.94
N ASP A 202 29.28 -12.40 -0.71
CA ASP A 202 30.29 -12.86 -1.66
C ASP A 202 31.04 -11.73 -2.37
N PRO A 203 31.76 -10.88 -1.62
CA PRO A 203 32.52 -9.79 -2.23
C PRO A 203 33.61 -10.34 -3.16
N GLU A 204 33.82 -9.64 -4.28
CA GLU A 204 34.75 -10.07 -5.33
C GLU A 204 36.21 -10.13 -4.87
N ASP A 205 36.57 -9.31 -3.88
CA ASP A 205 37.90 -9.31 -3.25
C ASP A 205 38.14 -10.53 -2.34
N GLY A 206 37.11 -11.35 -2.12
CA GLY A 206 37.15 -12.54 -1.30
C GLY A 206 37.18 -12.29 0.21
N SER A 207 36.95 -11.05 0.65
CA SER A 207 36.89 -10.66 2.06
C SER A 207 35.67 -11.26 2.79
N GLY A 208 35.72 -11.20 4.12
CA GLY A 208 34.62 -11.60 4.99
C GLY A 208 34.70 -13.04 5.50
N ASP A 209 33.78 -13.35 6.40
CA ASP A 209 33.68 -14.64 7.07
C ASP A 209 32.72 -15.57 6.34
N TRP A 210 32.93 -16.88 6.46
CA TRP A 210 32.08 -17.91 5.88
C TRP A 210 30.89 -18.24 6.78
N TYR A 211 29.72 -18.32 6.16
CA TYR A 211 28.47 -18.74 6.78
C TYR A 211 27.85 -19.86 5.96
N TYR A 212 27.16 -20.77 6.64
CA TYR A 212 26.48 -21.89 6.01
C TYR A 212 24.97 -21.78 6.21
N PHE A 213 24.23 -21.86 5.11
CA PHE A 213 22.77 -21.75 5.08
C PHE A 213 22.16 -23.07 4.64
N ASP A 214 21.04 -23.47 5.25
CA ASP A 214 20.42 -24.77 4.99
C ASP A 214 20.06 -24.95 3.49
N PRO A 215 20.60 -25.96 2.78
CA PRO A 215 20.36 -26.14 1.35
C PRO A 215 19.18 -27.08 1.05
N THR A 216 18.37 -27.42 2.05
CA THR A 216 17.29 -28.41 1.91
C THR A 216 16.14 -27.80 1.10
N GLU A 217 16.12 -28.04 -0.21
CA GLU A 217 15.09 -27.48 -1.09
C GLU A 217 13.67 -27.87 -0.63
N GLY A 218 12.83 -26.86 -0.42
CA GLY A 218 11.46 -27.04 0.06
C GLY A 218 11.36 -27.42 1.54
N GLY A 219 12.48 -27.44 2.26
CA GLY A 219 12.52 -27.63 3.71
C GLY A 219 11.89 -26.45 4.46
N PRO A 220 11.38 -26.67 5.69
CA PRO A 220 10.71 -25.64 6.47
C PRO A 220 11.62 -24.46 6.87
N LEU A 221 12.94 -24.67 6.82
CA LEU A 221 13.97 -23.70 7.19
C LEU A 221 15.05 -23.59 6.09
N GLU A 222 14.68 -23.86 4.83
CA GLU A 222 15.57 -23.65 3.67
C GLU A 222 16.19 -22.24 3.74
N GLY A 223 17.51 -22.15 3.67
CA GLY A 223 18.28 -20.91 3.74
C GLY A 223 18.51 -20.33 5.14
N ALA A 224 18.02 -20.97 6.21
CA ALA A 224 18.33 -20.52 7.56
C ALA A 224 19.81 -20.76 7.89
N CYS A 225 20.44 -19.78 8.53
CA CYS A 225 21.85 -19.84 8.88
C CYS A 225 22.10 -20.89 9.97
N TRP A 226 23.16 -21.67 9.81
CA TRP A 226 23.68 -22.54 10.86
C TRP A 226 24.68 -21.78 11.74
N HIS A 227 24.79 -22.16 13.01
CA HIS A 227 25.83 -21.68 13.92
C HIS A 227 26.36 -22.81 14.80
N SER A 228 27.55 -22.58 15.36
CA SER A 228 28.16 -23.47 16.34
C SER A 228 27.52 -23.29 17.71
N ARG A 229 27.26 -24.41 18.39
CA ARG A 229 26.97 -24.50 19.82
C ARG A 229 28.26 -24.45 20.64
N GLU A 230 28.14 -24.24 21.94
CA GLU A 230 29.28 -24.21 22.88
C GLU A 230 30.14 -25.48 22.85
N ASN A 231 29.54 -26.63 22.55
CA ASN A 231 30.21 -27.92 22.44
C ASN A 231 30.84 -28.19 21.05
N GLY A 232 30.78 -27.23 20.13
CA GLY A 232 31.32 -27.34 18.77
C GLY A 232 30.42 -28.05 17.76
N SER A 233 29.25 -28.56 18.15
CA SER A 233 28.26 -29.05 17.17
C SER A 233 27.55 -27.90 16.47
N MET A 234 26.95 -28.14 15.31
CA MET A 234 26.22 -27.11 14.56
C MET A 234 24.70 -27.29 14.71
N GLU A 235 23.96 -26.19 14.72
CA GLU A 235 22.49 -26.16 14.63
C GLU A 235 22.00 -24.99 13.77
N ILE A 236 20.74 -25.02 13.34
CA ILE A 236 20.09 -23.86 12.74
C ILE A 236 19.93 -22.77 13.80
N TRP A 237 20.30 -21.54 13.43
CA TRP A 237 20.35 -20.40 14.34
C TRP A 237 18.96 -19.82 14.58
N GLU A 238 18.33 -20.31 15.64
CA GLU A 238 17.13 -19.71 16.20
C GLU A 238 17.50 -18.58 17.19
N VAL A 239 16.79 -17.45 17.12
CA VAL A 239 17.01 -16.29 17.96
C VAL A 239 15.70 -15.78 18.57
N ASP A 240 15.77 -15.27 19.79
CA ASP A 240 14.63 -14.60 20.44
C ASP A 240 14.58 -13.11 20.00
N LEU A 241 14.39 -12.91 18.71
CA LEU A 241 14.27 -11.59 18.08
C LEU A 241 12.99 -11.56 17.24
N GLU A 242 12.30 -10.42 17.26
CA GLU A 242 11.26 -10.11 16.27
C GLU A 242 11.86 -10.00 14.87
N ASP A 243 10.99 -10.12 13.86
CA ASP A 243 11.37 -9.99 12.46
C ASP A 243 12.08 -8.64 12.22
N LYS A 244 13.35 -8.73 11.80
CA LYS A 244 14.20 -7.59 11.45
C LYS A 244 14.56 -7.75 10.00
N ILE A 245 13.68 -7.23 9.15
CA ILE A 245 13.79 -7.33 7.72
C ILE A 245 14.44 -6.05 7.26
#